data_AF-A0A511CXH4-F1
#
_entry.id   AF-A0A511CXH4-F1
#
_cell.length_a   1.000
_cell.length_b   1.000
_cell.length_c   1.000
_cell.angle_alpha   90.00
_cell.angle_beta   90.00
_cell.angle_gamma   90.00
#
_symmetry.space_group_name_H-M   'P 1'
#
loop_
_entity.id
_entity.type
_entity.pdbx_description
1 polymer ?
#
loop_
_entity_poly.entity_id
_entity_poly.type
_entity_poly.pdbx_seq_one_letter_code
_entity_poly.pdbx_strand_id
1 'polypeptide(L)'
;MIRIPDAASIAAIRLLRDRTGLVAGGSTGTNLYGALRIVCEMRATGQTGSVVTLLCDAGERYAQSYFDDAWLRDNHLDIDPYRRVIERAFDTGMWVDT
;
A
#
# COMPACT_ATOMS: atom_id res chain seq x y z
N MET A 1 -3.90 1.23 16.96
CA MET A 1 -4.18 2.05 15.76
C MET A 1 -2.89 2.17 14.97
N ILE A 2 -2.87 1.74 13.71
CA ILE A 2 -1.70 1.87 12.82
C ILE A 2 -1.86 3.17 12.03
N ARG A 3 -0.85 4.04 12.06
CA ARG A 3 -0.83 5.27 11.25
C ARG A 3 0.02 5.04 10.02
N ILE A 4 -0.54 5.33 8.84
CA ILE A 4 0.12 5.11 7.55
C ILE A 4 0.36 6.48 6.91
N PRO A 5 1.59 6.81 6.49
CA PRO A 5 1.87 8.01 5.72
C PRO A 5 1.15 8.00 4.37
N ASP A 6 0.73 9.17 3.87
CA ASP A 6 0.04 9.27 2.58
C ASP A 6 0.84 8.66 1.42
N ALA A 7 2.16 8.90 1.40
CA ALA A 7 3.06 8.32 0.40
C ALA A 7 3.08 6.78 0.44
N ALA A 8 2.93 6.18 1.63
CA ALA A 8 2.86 4.74 1.80
C ALA A 8 1.52 4.18 1.28
N SER A 9 0.42 4.89 1.52
CA SER A 9 -0.89 4.55 0.97
C SER A 9 -0.91 4.63 -0.55
N ILE A 10 -0.28 5.65 -1.12
CA ILE A 10 -0.16 5.81 -2.58
C ILE A 10 0.74 4.72 -3.19
N ALA A 11 1.87 4.39 -2.54
CA ALA A 11 2.70 3.26 -2.95
C ALA A 11 1.87 1.96 -3.00
N ALA A 12 1.05 1.73 -1.98
CA ALA A 12 0.22 0.52 -1.86
C ALA A 12 -0.87 0.42 -2.93
N ILE A 13 -1.61 1.50 -3.22
CA ILE A 13 -2.60 1.46 -4.33
C ILE A 13 -1.94 1.31 -5.70
N ARG A 14 -0.74 1.84 -5.91
CA ARG A 14 0.00 1.64 -7.15
C ARG A 14 0.46 0.19 -7.28
N LEU A 15 0.98 -0.41 -6.20
CA LEU A 15 1.32 -1.84 -6.19
C LEU A 15 0.09 -2.72 -6.46
N LEU A 16 -1.06 -2.41 -5.84
CA LEU A 16 -2.32 -3.14 -6.06
C LEU A 16 -2.67 -3.17 -7.55
N ARG A 17 -2.66 -2.01 -8.20
CA ARG A 17 -2.90 -1.89 -9.64
C ARG A 17 -1.91 -2.70 -10.44
N ASP A 18 -0.61 -2.56 -10.14
CA ASP A 18 0.44 -3.20 -10.93
C ASP A 18 0.40 -4.75 -10.78
N ARG A 19 -0.01 -5.28 -9.62
CA ARG A 19 -0.08 -6.72 -9.35
C ARG A 19 -1.41 -7.38 -9.74
N THR A 20 -2.51 -6.63 -9.79
CA THR A 20 -3.87 -7.21 -9.94
C THR A 20 -4.71 -6.59 -11.06
N GLY A 21 -4.32 -5.42 -11.57
CA GLY A 21 -5.13 -4.60 -12.49
C GLY A 21 -6.24 -3.79 -11.81
N LEU A 22 -6.47 -3.96 -10.50
CA LEU A 22 -7.50 -3.21 -9.76
C LEU A 22 -7.03 -1.78 -9.45
N VAL A 23 -7.87 -0.81 -9.76
CA VAL A 23 -7.60 0.61 -9.48
C VAL A 23 -8.55 1.08 -8.38
N ALA A 24 -8.00 1.64 -7.30
CA ALA A 24 -8.78 2.07 -6.14
C ALA A 24 -8.21 3.37 -5.53
N GLY A 25 -8.98 3.98 -4.62
CA GLY A 25 -8.58 5.20 -3.90
C GLY A 25 -7.60 4.98 -2.74
N GLY A 26 -7.01 6.07 -2.25
CA GLY A 26 -5.92 6.06 -1.26
C GLY A 26 -6.25 5.35 0.06
N SER A 27 -7.51 5.36 0.51
CA SER A 27 -7.96 4.64 1.72
C SER A 27 -7.79 3.13 1.58
N THR A 28 -8.00 2.59 0.38
CA THR A 28 -7.67 1.20 0.04
C THR A 28 -6.17 0.93 0.19
N GLY A 29 -5.33 1.89 -0.17
CA GLY A 29 -3.88 1.81 0.01
C GLY A 29 -3.47 1.79 1.47
N THR A 30 -4.05 2.67 2.29
CA THR A 30 -3.87 2.68 3.74
C THR A 30 -4.20 1.32 4.35
N ASN A 31 -5.35 0.77 3.95
CA ASN A 31 -5.83 -0.54 4.36
C ASN A 31 -4.90 -1.67 3.93
N LEU A 32 -4.46 -1.67 2.67
CA LEU A 32 -3.57 -2.69 2.12
C LEU A 32 -2.19 -2.67 2.78
N TYR A 33 -1.61 -1.48 2.97
CA TYR A 33 -0.31 -1.32 3.62
C TYR A 33 -0.34 -1.87 5.05
N GLY A 34 -1.35 -1.48 5.84
CA GLY A 34 -1.52 -1.97 7.21
C GLY A 34 -1.79 -3.48 7.26
N ALA A 35 -2.65 -4.00 6.38
CA ALA A 35 -2.96 -5.43 6.33
C ALA A 35 -1.72 -6.26 5.98
N LEU A 36 -0.92 -5.84 5.00
CA LEU A 36 0.29 -6.55 4.59
C LEU A 36 1.33 -6.57 5.71
N ARG A 37 1.49 -5.45 6.45
CA ARG A 37 2.31 -5.39 7.65
C ARG A 37 1.88 -6.41 8.70
N ILE A 38 0.58 -6.45 9.04
CA ILE A 38 0.03 -7.40 10.01
C ILE A 38 0.28 -8.85 9.57
N VAL A 39 0.04 -9.18 8.29
CA VAL A 39 0.28 -10.54 7.77
C VAL A 39 1.76 -10.93 7.87
N CYS A 40 2.68 -10.02 7.57
CA CYS A 40 4.11 -10.28 7.71
C CYS A 40 4.53 -10.47 9.17
N GLU A 41 4.00 -9.65 10.08
CA GLU A 41 4.23 -9.76 11.53
C GLU A 41 3.69 -11.09 12.09
N MET A 42 2.47 -11.47 11.71
CA MET A 42 1.87 -12.77 12.07
C MET A 42 2.74 -13.94 11.59
N ARG A 43 3.21 -13.88 10.34
CA ARG A 43 4.09 -14.91 9.78
C ARG A 43 5.42 -14.99 10.54
N ALA A 44 6.01 -13.86 10.90
CA ALA A 44 7.27 -13.81 11.65
C ALA A 44 7.16 -14.41 13.06
N THR A 45 5.98 -14.32 13.69
CA THR A 45 5.72 -14.86 15.04
C THR A 45 5.08 -16.25 15.03
N GLY A 46 4.87 -16.85 13.84
CA GLY A 46 4.22 -18.15 13.70
C GLY A 46 2.70 -18.14 14.01
N GLN A 47 2.08 -16.95 14.06
CA GLN A 47 0.64 -16.82 14.25
C GLN A 47 -0.12 -17.10 12.95
N THR A 48 -1.15 -17.94 13.03
CA THR A 48 -1.99 -18.29 11.87
C THR A 48 -3.37 -17.63 11.95
N GLY A 49 -3.92 -17.25 10.80
CA GLY A 49 -5.26 -16.69 10.69
C GLY A 49 -5.43 -15.89 9.40
N SER A 50 -6.65 -15.39 9.17
CA SER A 50 -6.97 -14.55 8.01
C SER A 50 -7.03 -13.08 8.41
N VAL A 51 -6.36 -12.23 7.63
CA VAL A 51 -6.52 -10.77 7.70
C VAL A 51 -7.39 -10.34 6.53
N VAL A 52 -8.48 -9.63 6.82
CA VAL A 52 -9.43 -9.13 5.83
C VAL A 52 -9.41 -7.61 5.86
N THR A 53 -9.46 -6.98 4.70
CA THR A 53 -9.58 -5.54 4.56
C THR A 53 -10.52 -5.17 3.42
N LEU A 54 -10.83 -3.89 3.26
CA LEU A 54 -11.80 -3.36 2.29
C LEU A 54 -11.12 -2.60 1.16
N LEU A 55 -11.60 -2.81 -0.07
CA LEU A 55 -11.44 -1.85 -1.17
C LEU A 55 -12.56 -0.82 -1.03
N CYS A 56 -12.21 0.44 -0.78
CA CYS A 56 -13.17 1.45 -0.34
C CYS A 56 -13.91 2.11 -1.50
N ASP A 57 -13.19 2.79 -2.39
CA ASP A 57 -13.77 3.46 -3.55
C ASP A 57 -12.92 3.26 -4.80
N ALA A 58 -13.58 3.50 -5.94
CA ALA A 58 -13.03 3.26 -7.27
C ALA A 58 -11.95 4.30 -7.63
N GLY A 59 -10.91 3.85 -8.31
CA GLY A 59 -9.68 4.63 -8.52
C GLY A 59 -9.76 5.73 -9.59
N GLU A 60 -10.81 5.75 -10.43
CA GLU A 60 -10.96 6.70 -11.54
C GLU A 60 -10.97 8.15 -11.06
N ARG A 61 -11.47 8.38 -9.83
CA ARG A 61 -11.49 9.70 -9.16
C ARG A 61 -10.09 10.28 -8.92
N TYR A 62 -9.06 9.44 -8.93
CA TYR A 62 -7.69 9.78 -8.56
C TYR A 62 -6.72 9.67 -9.74
N ALA A 63 -7.22 9.50 -10.95
CA ALA A 63 -6.40 9.32 -12.15
C ALA A 63 -5.44 10.50 -12.39
N GLN A 64 -5.82 11.72 -12.02
CA GLN A 64 -5.02 12.94 -12.16
C GLN A 64 -4.23 13.31 -10.88
N SER A 65 -4.16 12.42 -9.88
CA SER A 65 -3.44 12.66 -8.63
C SER A 65 -2.55 11.48 -8.24
N TYR A 66 -3.06 10.50 -7.49
CA TYR A 66 -2.26 9.43 -6.90
C TYR A 66 -1.51 8.60 -7.93
N PHE A 67 -1.99 8.56 -9.17
CA PHE A 67 -1.38 7.81 -10.28
C PHE A 67 -0.55 8.68 -11.23
N ASP A 68 -0.39 9.98 -10.94
CA ASP A 68 0.41 10.94 -11.70
C ASP A 68 1.69 11.32 -10.94
N ASP A 69 2.85 11.06 -11.54
CA ASP A 69 4.15 11.35 -10.94
C ASP A 69 4.45 12.85 -10.85
N ALA A 70 3.90 13.67 -11.75
CA ALA A 70 4.02 15.13 -11.65
C ALA A 70 3.27 15.62 -10.41
N TRP A 71 2.05 15.16 -10.21
CA TRP A 71 1.26 15.51 -9.04
C TRP A 71 1.94 15.10 -7.72
N LEU A 72 2.56 13.91 -7.66
CA LEU A 72 3.32 13.50 -6.47
C LEU A 72 4.51 14.42 -6.19
N ARG A 73 5.28 14.80 -7.21
CA ARG A 73 6.42 15.72 -7.06
C ARG A 73 5.97 17.09 -6.57
N ASP A 74 4.88 17.63 -7.15
CA ASP A 74 4.33 18.93 -6.78
C ASP A 74 3.79 18.95 -5.33
N ASN A 75 3.37 17.79 -4.81
CA ASN A 75 2.91 17.62 -3.43
C ASN A 75 4.01 17.10 -2.47
N HIS A 76 5.26 17.00 -2.94
CA HIS A 76 6.39 16.51 -2.14
C HIS A 76 6.19 15.10 -1.56
N LEU A 77 5.53 14.22 -2.30
CA LEU A 77 5.25 12.84 -1.90
C LEU A 77 6.24 11.87 -2.55
N ASP A 78 7.28 11.48 -1.81
CA ASP A 78 8.19 10.41 -2.20
C ASP A 78 7.63 9.03 -1.78
N ILE A 79 7.21 8.24 -2.76
CA ILE A 79 6.61 6.92 -2.54
C ILE A 79 7.62 5.78 -2.62
N ASP A 80 8.84 6.02 -3.13
CA ASP A 80 9.79 4.97 -3.48
C ASP A 80 10.30 4.16 -2.29
N PRO A 81 10.61 4.76 -1.12
CA PRO A 81 10.98 3.99 0.07
C PRO A 81 9.88 3.01 0.49
N TYR A 82 8.63 3.46 0.49
CA TYR A 82 7.49 2.64 0.86
C TYR A 82 7.22 1.57 -0.18
N ARG A 83 7.32 1.91 -1.48
CA ARG A 83 7.15 0.98 -2.60
C ARG A 83 8.09 -0.22 -2.48
N ARG A 84 9.37 0.00 -2.18
CA ARG A 84 10.35 -1.09 -1.97
C ARG A 84 9.97 -2.01 -0.81
N VAL A 85 9.49 -1.44 0.29
CA VAL A 85 9.07 -2.22 1.47
C VAL A 85 7.87 -3.09 1.13
N ILE A 86 6.81 -2.53 0.53
CA ILE A 86 5.60 -3.31 0.23
C ILE A 86 5.81 -4.32 -0.89
N GLU A 87 6.66 -4.05 -1.89
CA GLU A 87 7.00 -5.02 -2.92
C GLU A 87 7.71 -6.22 -2.32
N ARG A 88 8.74 -5.98 -1.50
CA ARG A 88 9.43 -7.04 -0.78
C ARG A 88 8.48 -7.80 0.15
N ALA A 89 7.63 -7.10 0.89
CA ALA A 89 6.66 -7.72 1.79
C ALA A 89 5.65 -8.58 1.01
N PHE A 90 5.19 -8.13 -0.15
CA PHE A 90 4.27 -8.90 -0.99
C PHE A 90 4.95 -10.15 -1.57
N ASP A 91 6.17 -9.99 -2.10
CA ASP A 91 6.87 -11.06 -2.82
C ASP A 91 7.49 -12.10 -1.86
N THR A 92 7.92 -11.68 -0.66
CA THR A 92 8.67 -12.53 0.27
C THR A 92 7.97 -12.78 1.60
N GLY A 93 6.93 -11.99 1.93
CA GLY A 93 6.27 -11.95 3.24
C GLY A 93 7.19 -11.54 4.38
N MET A 94 8.24 -10.76 4.09
CA MET A 94 9.11 -10.15 5.09
C MET A 94 8.89 -8.63 5.11
N TRP A 95 8.61 -8.10 6.30
CA TRP A 95 8.52 -6.65 6.52
C TRP A 95 9.89 -6.06 6.88
N VAL A 96 10.20 -4.89 6.35
CA VAL A 96 11.38 -4.10 6.72
C VAL A 96 10.91 -2.69 6.99
N ASP A 97 11.31 -2.11 8.12
CA ASP A 97 10.93 -0.73 8.44
C ASP A 97 11.65 0.26 7.51
N THR A 98 10.88 1.25 7.04
CA THR A 98 11.37 2.40 6.26
C THR A 98 12.03 3.44 7.15
#